data_AF-A0A6N8B7Y4-F1
#
_entry.id   AF-A0A6N8B7Y4-F1
#
_cell.length_a   1.000
_cell.length_b   1.000
_cell.length_c   1.000
_cell.angle_alpha   90.00
_cell.angle_beta   90.00
_cell.angle_gamma   90.00
#
_symmetry.space_group_name_H-M   'P 1'
#
loop_
_entity.id
_entity.type
_entity.pdbx_description
1 polymer ?
#
loop_
_entity_poly.entity_id
_entity_poly.type
_entity_poly.pdbx_seq_one_letter_code
_entity_poly.pdbx_strand_id
1 'polypeptide(L)'
;MAGKSNSKGGSTGRWAGVKMINGYPMVLTKTELQQIASEGNFIYDDAYKLHADLDGTEARKYLESKGFKVIKNFDTGKNGLAVTACGIKLSTNGYLCKLR
;
A
#
# COMPACT_ATOMS: atom_id res chain seq x y z
N MET A 1 11.81 13.99 -40.57
CA MET A 1 10.59 13.71 -39.78
C MET A 1 10.05 12.36 -40.21
N ALA A 2 10.18 11.35 -39.35
CA ALA A 2 9.52 10.05 -39.55
C ALA A 2 9.19 9.50 -38.16
N GLY A 3 7.93 9.62 -37.78
CA GLY A 3 7.39 9.03 -36.56
C GLY A 3 7.30 7.51 -36.71
N LYS A 4 7.71 6.80 -35.68
CA LYS A 4 7.29 5.42 -35.43
C LYS A 4 6.95 5.30 -33.95
N SER A 5 5.69 5.61 -33.63
CA SER A 5 5.06 5.21 -32.36
C SER A 5 4.96 3.69 -32.36
N ASN A 6 5.69 3.03 -31.47
CA ASN A 6 5.58 1.59 -31.28
C ASN A 6 4.87 1.34 -29.95
N SER A 7 3.53 1.30 -30.02
CA SER A 7 2.67 0.90 -28.91
C SER A 7 2.78 -0.62 -28.74
N LYS A 8 3.64 -1.07 -27.82
CA LYS A 8 3.63 -2.46 -27.37
C LYS A 8 2.76 -2.56 -26.12
N GLY A 9 1.55 -3.06 -26.33
CA GLY A 9 0.71 -3.59 -25.26
C GLY A 9 1.45 -4.70 -24.52
N GLY A 10 1.69 -4.49 -23.24
CA GLY A 10 2.05 -5.51 -22.27
C GLY A 10 0.80 -5.85 -21.47
N SER A 11 0.25 -7.04 -21.73
CA SER A 11 -0.88 -7.65 -21.06
C SER A 11 -0.75 -7.59 -19.53
N THR A 12 -1.59 -6.76 -18.89
CA THR A 12 -1.77 -6.72 -17.45
C THR A 12 -2.60 -7.92 -17.00
N GLY A 13 -1.92 -9.05 -16.79
CA GLY A 13 -2.50 -10.23 -16.14
C GLY A 13 -3.08 -9.83 -14.78
N ARG A 14 -4.40 -9.90 -14.67
CA ARG A 14 -5.17 -9.58 -13.45
C ARG A 14 -5.08 -10.77 -12.50
N TRP A 15 -3.99 -10.86 -11.75
CA TRP A 15 -3.92 -11.71 -10.56
C TRP A 15 -4.43 -10.89 -9.37
N ALA A 16 -5.34 -11.46 -8.59
CA ALA A 16 -5.92 -10.79 -7.44
C ALA A 16 -4.82 -10.27 -6.49
N GLY A 17 -4.67 -8.95 -6.40
CA GLY A 17 -3.95 -8.28 -5.33
C GLY A 17 -2.51 -7.83 -5.59
N VAL A 18 -1.85 -8.18 -6.69
CA VAL A 18 -0.47 -7.70 -6.96
C VAL A 18 -0.32 -7.22 -8.41
N LYS A 19 -0.20 -5.91 -8.58
CA LYS A 19 0.23 -5.32 -9.86
C LYS A 19 1.75 -5.40 -9.90
N MET A 20 2.29 -6.04 -10.94
CA MET A 20 3.73 -6.07 -11.23
C MET A 20 3.98 -5.15 -12.43
N ILE A 21 4.87 -4.17 -12.32
CA ILE A 21 5.38 -3.41 -13.48
C ILE A 21 6.81 -3.88 -13.74
N ASN A 22 7.05 -4.45 -14.92
CA ASN A 22 8.38 -4.90 -15.38
C ASN A 22 9.11 -5.91 -14.47
N GLY A 23 8.39 -6.74 -13.69
CA GLY A 23 8.99 -7.84 -12.93
C GLY A 23 9.72 -7.44 -11.63
N TYR A 24 9.59 -6.18 -11.19
CA TYR A 24 10.14 -5.73 -9.90
C TYR A 24 9.04 -5.59 -8.84
N PRO A 25 9.36 -5.85 -7.56
CA PRO A 25 8.45 -5.60 -6.45
C PRO A 25 8.08 -4.12 -6.43
N MET A 26 6.77 -3.83 -6.53
CA MET A 26 6.27 -2.47 -6.68
C MET A 26 6.34 -1.70 -5.37
N VAL A 27 7.11 -0.62 -5.38
CA VAL A 27 6.93 0.48 -4.44
C VAL A 27 5.55 1.08 -4.71
N LEU A 28 4.60 0.89 -3.80
CA LEU A 28 3.22 1.34 -3.99
C LEU A 28 3.12 2.86 -3.87
N THR A 29 2.37 3.49 -4.76
CA THR A 29 2.06 4.92 -4.69
C THR A 29 0.88 5.21 -3.77
N LYS A 30 0.72 6.47 -3.36
CA LYS A 30 -0.42 6.93 -2.56
C LYS A 30 -1.77 6.56 -3.19
N THR A 31 -1.91 6.74 -4.50
CA THR A 31 -3.16 6.46 -5.24
C THR A 31 -3.46 4.96 -5.28
N GLU A 32 -2.45 4.12 -5.46
CA GLU A 32 -2.61 2.66 -5.42
C GLU A 32 -3.02 2.18 -4.03
N LEU A 33 -2.41 2.73 -2.98
CA LEU A 33 -2.82 2.45 -1.60
C LEU A 33 -4.26 2.87 -1.33
N GLN A 34 -4.73 3.99 -1.87
CA GLN A 34 -6.14 4.40 -1.77
C GLN A 34 -7.09 3.43 -2.48
N GLN A 35 -6.69 2.93 -3.65
CA GLN A 35 -7.47 1.95 -4.40
C GLN A 35 -7.56 0.62 -3.62
N ILE A 36 -6.41 0.10 -3.18
CA ILE A 36 -6.34 -1.13 -2.37
C ILE A 36 -7.14 -0.97 -1.08
N ALA A 37 -7.02 0.17 -0.39
CA ALA A 37 -7.78 0.42 0.83
C ALA A 37 -9.30 0.41 0.60
N SER A 38 -9.76 0.85 -0.57
CA SER A 38 -11.19 0.83 -0.91
C SER A 38 -11.72 -0.59 -1.13
N GLU A 39 -10.86 -1.51 -1.56
CA GLU A 39 -11.18 -2.93 -1.74
C GLU A 39 -10.98 -3.74 -0.44
N GLY A 40 -10.05 -3.32 0.43
CA GLY A 40 -9.69 -4.00 1.66
C GLY A 40 -8.81 -5.22 1.39
N ASN A 41 -7.49 -5.04 1.29
CA ASN A 41 -6.57 -6.12 0.91
C ASN A 41 -5.21 -5.99 1.60
N PHE A 42 -4.41 -7.05 1.52
CA PHE A 42 -3.02 -7.05 1.97
C PHE A 42 -2.12 -6.37 0.94
N ILE A 43 -1.18 -5.56 1.43
CA ILE A 43 -0.08 -5.03 0.63
C ILE A 43 1.17 -5.86 0.83
N TYR A 44 1.89 -6.07 -0.27
CA TYR A 44 3.20 -6.70 -0.30
C TYR A 44 4.15 -5.73 -1.02
N ASP A 45 4.60 -4.70 -0.29
CA ASP A 45 5.56 -3.70 -0.76
C ASP A 45 6.88 -3.94 -0.01
N ASP A 46 7.99 -4.10 -0.74
CA ASP A 46 9.31 -4.35 -0.12
C ASP A 46 9.82 -3.16 0.70
N ALA A 47 9.34 -1.94 0.42
CA ALA A 47 9.57 -0.79 1.26
C ALA A 47 8.75 -0.85 2.56
N TYR A 48 7.66 -1.63 2.56
CA TYR A 48 6.89 -1.98 3.74
C TYR A 48 7.21 -3.40 4.20
N LYS A 49 8.41 -3.57 4.76
CA LYS A 49 8.72 -4.84 5.42
C LYS A 49 7.77 -5.02 6.59
N LEU A 50 7.12 -6.18 6.63
CA LEU A 50 6.26 -6.63 7.71
C LEU A 50 7.10 -6.75 8.98
N HIS A 51 7.21 -5.66 9.71
CA HIS A 51 7.82 -5.64 11.03
C HIS A 51 6.71 -5.88 12.05
N ALA A 52 6.92 -6.85 12.93
CA ALA A 52 5.96 -7.19 13.97
C ALA A 52 6.07 -6.18 15.13
N ASP A 53 5.88 -4.88 14.85
CA ASP A 53 5.64 -3.90 15.89
C ASP A 53 4.17 -3.94 16.30
N LEU A 54 3.96 -3.86 17.60
CA LEU A 54 2.64 -3.88 18.21
C LEU A 54 2.03 -2.48 18.27
N ASP A 55 2.82 -1.41 18.28
CA ASP A 55 2.32 -0.04 18.48
C ASP A 55 1.92 0.68 17.17
N GLY A 56 2.20 0.08 16.01
CA GLY A 56 1.85 0.63 14.69
C GLY A 56 2.78 1.73 14.22
N THR A 57 3.95 1.88 14.86
CA THR A 57 4.99 2.84 14.47
C THR A 57 5.46 2.63 13.03
N GLU A 58 5.66 1.39 12.58
CA GLU A 58 6.14 1.12 11.22
C GLU A 58 5.03 1.36 10.18
N ALA A 59 3.79 0.97 10.49
CA ALA A 59 2.63 1.31 9.67
C ALA A 59 2.48 2.83 9.49
N ARG A 60 2.72 3.60 10.56
CA ARG A 60 2.70 5.06 10.52
C ARG A 60 3.79 5.61 9.61
N LYS A 61 5.05 5.24 9.84
CA LYS A 61 6.20 5.73 9.05
C LYS A 61 6.00 5.45 7.56
N TYR A 62 5.53 4.25 7.23
CA TYR A 62 5.27 3.89 5.83
C TYR A 62 4.19 4.78 5.21
N LEU A 63 3.03 4.94 5.86
CA LEU A 63 1.96 5.80 5.35
C LEU A 63 2.41 7.27 5.21
N GLU A 64 3.14 7.80 6.18
CA GLU A 64 3.71 9.15 6.13
C GLU A 64 4.71 9.31 4.97
N SER A 65 5.54 8.29 4.71
CA SER A 65 6.48 8.29 3.56
C SER A 65 5.77 8.36 2.20
N LYS A 66 4.53 7.88 2.11
CA LYS A 66 3.68 7.97 0.91
C LYS A 66 2.83 9.24 0.87
N GLY A 67 3.01 10.14 1.83
CA GLY A 67 2.31 11.42 1.90
C GLY A 67 0.91 11.34 2.51
N PHE A 68 0.61 10.32 3.31
CA PHE A 68 -0.58 10.33 4.15
C PHE A 68 -0.31 11.06 5.47
N LYS A 69 -1.33 11.75 5.98
CA LYS A 69 -1.30 12.29 7.34
C LYS A 69 -1.85 11.24 8.29
N VAL A 70 -1.01 10.66 9.15
CA VAL A 70 -1.45 9.73 10.20
C VAL A 70 -1.93 10.53 11.41
N ILE A 71 -3.10 10.17 11.93
CA ILE A 71 -3.74 10.86 13.08
C ILE A 71 -3.76 10.00 14.34
N LYS A 72 -3.61 8.68 14.19
CA LYS A 72 -3.62 7.75 15.31
C LYS A 72 -2.84 6.49 14.95
N ASN A 73 -2.06 5.98 15.89
CA ASN A 73 -1.55 4.61 15.89
C ASN A 73 -1.93 3.94 17.22
N PHE A 74 -2.13 2.63 17.22
CA PHE A 74 -2.52 1.89 18.41
C PHE A 74 -2.16 0.41 18.31
N ASP A 75 -1.99 -0.19 19.49
CA ASP A 75 -1.78 -1.61 19.70
C ASP A 75 -3.11 -2.38 19.79
N THR A 76 -3.16 -3.53 19.12
CA THR A 76 -4.32 -4.44 19.13
C THR A 76 -4.11 -5.69 19.98
N GLY A 77 -2.94 -5.84 20.61
CA GLY A 77 -2.49 -7.05 21.30
C GLY A 77 -1.97 -8.14 20.35
N LYS A 78 -2.05 -7.95 19.03
CA LYS A 78 -1.59 -8.91 18.01
C LYS A 78 -0.74 -8.27 16.91
N ASN A 79 -1.03 -7.02 16.57
CA ASN A 79 -0.29 -6.23 15.59
C ASN A 79 -0.56 -4.73 15.81
N GLY A 80 0.36 -3.88 15.35
CA GLY A 80 0.15 -2.46 15.27
C GLY A 80 -0.81 -2.04 14.17
N LEU A 81 -1.44 -0.88 14.37
CA LEU A 81 -2.30 -0.22 13.39
C LEU A 81 -1.98 1.26 13.31
N ALA A 82 -2.03 1.81 12.11
CA ALA A 82 -1.99 3.25 11.85
C ALA A 82 -3.24 3.67 11.05
N VAL A 83 -3.83 4.80 11.45
CA VAL A 83 -5.02 5.40 10.84
C VAL A 83 -4.70 6.79 10.33
N THR A 84 -5.03 7.03 9.06
CA THR A 84 -4.83 8.31 8.39
C THR A 84 -6.04 9.23 8.55
N ALA A 85 -5.81 10.54 8.37
CA ALA A 85 -6.85 11.56 8.36
C ALA A 85 -7.91 11.34 7.26
N CYS A 86 -7.56 10.66 6.17
CA CYS A 86 -8.50 10.31 5.09
C CYS A 86 -9.21 8.97 5.32
N GLY A 87 -9.11 8.40 6.53
CA GLY A 87 -9.83 7.20 6.91
C GLY A 87 -9.22 5.91 6.35
N ILE A 88 -7.92 5.89 6.04
CA ILE A 88 -7.24 4.64 5.66
C ILE A 88 -6.57 4.06 6.91
N LYS A 89 -6.71 2.75 7.08
CA LYS A 89 -6.11 1.97 8.15
C LYS A 89 -5.13 0.96 7.56
N LEU A 90 -3.88 0.98 8.00
CA LEU A 90 -2.86 -0.03 7.69
C LEU A 90 -2.44 -0.74 8.97
N SER A 91 -2.36 -2.07 8.93
CA SER A 91 -1.73 -2.88 9.97
C SER A 91 -0.30 -3.24 9.64
N THR A 92 0.47 -3.49 10.69
CA THR A 92 1.86 -3.94 10.61
C THR A 92 2.02 -5.33 9.99
N ASN A 93 0.92 -6.09 9.87
CA ASN A 93 0.85 -7.32 9.07
C ASN A 93 0.44 -7.11 7.59
N GLY A 94 0.34 -5.86 7.11
CA GLY A 94 0.11 -5.55 5.70
C GLY A 94 -1.36 -5.34 5.31
N TYR A 95 -2.33 -5.57 6.19
CA TYR A 95 -3.73 -5.37 5.84
C TYR A 95 -4.11 -3.88 5.77
N LEU A 96 -4.62 -3.47 4.61
CA LEU A 96 -4.96 -2.09 4.31
C LEU A 96 -6.45 -1.99 3.95
N CYS A 97 -7.18 -1.13 4.65
CA CYS A 97 -8.60 -0.90 4.36
C CYS A 97 -9.04 0.55 4.65
N LYS A 98 -10.15 0.97 4.06
CA LYS A 98 -10.82 2.24 4.37
C LYS A 98 -11.81 2.04 5.53
N LEU A 99 -11.80 2.95 6.49
CA LEU A 99 -12.80 3.05 7.54
C LEU A 99 -14.13 3.48 6.90
N ARG A 100 -15.21 2.79 7.26
CA ARG A 100 -16.57 3.12 6.83
C ARG A 100 -17.11 4.31 7.63
#